data_AF-A0AAW7AKT0-F1
#
_entry.id   AF-A0AAW7AKT0-F1
#
_cell.length_a   1.000
_cell.length_b   1.000
_cell.length_c   1.000
_cell.angle_alpha   90.00
_cell.angle_beta   90.00
_cell.angle_gamma   90.00
#
_symmetry.space_group_name_H-M   'P 1'
#
loop_
_entity.id
_entity.type
_entity.pdbx_description
1 polymer ?
#
loop_
_entity_poly.entity_id
_entity_poly.type
_entity_poly.pdbx_seq_one_letter_code
_entity_poly.pdbx_strand_id
1 'polypeptide(L)'
;MQHDLKLSHNIYKDAKRGTYYFRIKYYEKTGERKEIKRTGYKQRKEAVKACNAYMDEIEGVGKINQLPFDELVQEYVEWYSARRKASSLKSLKTHTNNHLLPFFKSMDVFNMTTQDIMKFQNKKMKEAHSGEYLKKMHVFLVSILNHAMKYHDLKQNVASLVGNFEIETQKRLNYWTLEQFNQFHNMLPNIQQKVFFKLLFTSGARKGEIRALTWDDINFDDD
;
A
#
# COMPACT_ATOMS: atom_id res chain seq x y z
N MET A 1 17.69 -31.00 -20.45
CA MET A 1 16.78 -30.32 -19.51
C MET A 1 17.58 -29.28 -18.74
N GLN A 2 17.42 -28.00 -19.11
CA GLN A 2 18.07 -26.89 -18.44
C GLN A 2 17.49 -26.79 -17.02
N HIS A 3 18.33 -27.02 -16.00
CA HIS A 3 18.00 -26.72 -14.61
C HIS A 3 17.80 -25.21 -14.50
N ASP A 4 16.54 -24.76 -14.48
CA ASP A 4 16.20 -23.36 -14.23
C ASP A 4 16.49 -23.06 -12.75
N LEU A 5 17.69 -22.55 -12.48
CA LEU A 5 18.26 -22.19 -11.18
C LEU A 5 17.54 -21.00 -10.49
N LYS A 6 16.24 -20.81 -10.70
CA LYS A 6 15.50 -19.59 -10.35
C LYS A 6 15.17 -19.39 -8.86
N LEU A 7 15.53 -20.31 -7.95
CA LEU A 7 15.33 -20.13 -6.50
C LEU A 7 16.60 -19.67 -5.77
N SER A 8 17.38 -18.81 -6.42
CA SER A 8 18.63 -18.27 -5.89
C SER A 8 18.44 -17.24 -4.75
N HIS A 9 17.20 -16.87 -4.44
CA HIS A 9 16.81 -15.77 -3.53
C HIS A 9 16.88 -16.11 -2.04
N ASN A 10 16.94 -17.40 -1.68
CA ASN A 10 17.06 -17.83 -0.29
C ASN A 10 18.50 -18.17 0.13
N ILE A 11 19.50 -17.92 -0.73
CA ILE A 11 20.91 -18.23 -0.44
C ILE A 11 21.65 -16.98 0.02
N TYR A 12 22.18 -17.05 1.23
CA TYR A 12 22.93 -15.98 1.88
C TYR A 12 24.38 -16.41 2.06
N LYS A 13 25.30 -15.44 2.14
CA LYS A 13 26.72 -15.67 2.42
C LYS A 13 27.02 -15.25 3.86
N ASP A 14 27.54 -16.18 4.65
CA ASP A 14 28.11 -15.89 5.97
C ASP A 14 29.51 -15.31 5.78
N ALA A 15 29.62 -13.99 5.91
CA ALA A 15 30.87 -13.26 5.73
C ALA A 15 31.93 -13.62 6.78
N LYS A 16 31.55 -14.08 7.98
CA LYS A 16 32.49 -14.45 9.05
C LYS A 16 33.11 -15.83 8.82
N ARG A 17 32.33 -16.77 8.27
CA ARG A 17 32.75 -18.16 8.06
C ARG A 17 33.13 -18.48 6.61
N GLY A 18 32.89 -17.57 5.67
CA GLY A 18 33.12 -17.79 4.25
C GLY A 18 32.19 -18.81 3.59
N THR A 19 31.18 -19.29 4.33
CA THR A 19 30.23 -20.32 3.88
C THR A 19 28.90 -19.71 3.44
N TYR A 20 28.12 -20.46 2.66
CA TYR A 20 26.76 -20.12 2.28
C TYR A 20 25.74 -20.82 3.18
N TYR A 21 24.56 -20.22 3.31
CA TYR A 21 23.44 -20.77 4.06
C TYR A 21 22.12 -20.41 3.38
N PHE A 22 21.06 -21.13 3.72
CA PHE A 22 19.72 -20.78 3.27
C PHE A 22 18.69 -20.86 4.39
N ARG A 23 17.58 -20.17 4.17
CA ARG A 23 16.41 -20.17 5.04
C ARG A 23 15.16 -20.36 4.20
N ILE A 24 14.35 -21.35 4.56
CA ILE A 24 13.05 -21.62 3.95
C ILE A 24 12.00 -21.46 5.04
N LYS A 25 11.00 -20.63 4.80
CA LYS A 25 9.82 -20.51 5.65
C LYS A 25 8.67 -21.21 4.97
N TYR A 26 7.96 -22.07 5.68
CA TYR A 26 6.82 -22.81 5.15
C TYR A 26 5.76 -23.03 6.22
N TYR A 27 4.55 -23.36 5.80
CA TYR A 27 3.46 -23.74 6.69
C TYR A 27 3.14 -25.22 6.48
N GLU A 28 3.02 -25.96 7.58
CA GLU A 28 2.56 -27.35 7.54
C GLU A 28 1.05 -27.42 7.20
N LYS A 29 0.55 -28.61 6.83
CA LYS A 29 -0.90 -28.80 6.54
C LYS A 29 -1.81 -28.39 7.70
N THR A 30 -1.28 -28.36 8.91
CA THR A 30 -1.94 -27.93 10.15
C THR A 30 -2.03 -26.40 10.29
N GLY A 31 -1.36 -25.63 9.43
CA GLY A 31 -1.27 -24.17 9.50
C GLY A 31 -0.18 -23.63 10.45
N GLU A 32 0.63 -24.51 11.04
CA GLU A 32 1.75 -24.10 11.89
C GLU A 32 2.93 -23.59 11.04
N ARG A 33 3.47 -22.42 11.39
CA ARG A 33 4.62 -21.82 10.71
C ARG A 33 5.93 -22.49 11.15
N LYS A 34 6.70 -23.00 10.20
CA LYS A 34 8.04 -23.54 10.45
C LYS A 34 9.11 -22.87 9.59
N GLU A 35 10.33 -22.87 10.13
CA GLU A 35 11.52 -22.34 9.45
C GLU A 35 12.60 -23.42 9.39
N ILE A 36 13.09 -23.71 8.19
CA ILE A 36 14.28 -24.52 7.98
C ILE A 36 15.45 -23.60 7.68
N LYS A 37 16.46 -23.66 8.55
CA LYS A 37 17.76 -23.02 8.34
C LYS A 37 18.82 -24.10 8.17
N ARG A 38 19.62 -23.99 7.12
CA ARG A 38 20.78 -24.84 6.89
C ARG A 38 21.99 -23.99 6.52
N THR A 39 23.11 -24.26 7.16
CA THR A 39 24.36 -23.47 7.09
C THR A 39 25.55 -24.35 6.78
N GLY A 40 26.65 -23.76 6.31
CA GLY A 40 27.95 -24.44 6.21
C GLY A 40 28.34 -24.92 4.80
N TYR A 41 27.61 -24.50 3.76
CA TYR A 41 27.94 -24.87 2.39
C TYR A 41 29.18 -24.09 1.92
N LYS A 42 30.20 -24.77 1.39
CA LYS A 42 31.42 -24.09 0.92
C LYS A 42 31.18 -23.35 -0.39
N GLN A 43 30.35 -23.92 -1.26
CA GLN A 43 30.00 -23.31 -2.54
C GLN A 43 28.54 -22.89 -2.59
N ARG A 44 28.26 -21.75 -3.25
CA ARG A 44 26.89 -21.27 -3.47
C ARG A 44 26.03 -22.31 -4.19
N LYS A 45 26.60 -23.03 -5.16
CA LYS A 45 25.90 -24.05 -5.95
C LYS A 45 25.41 -25.22 -5.09
N GLU A 46 26.18 -25.61 -4.08
CA GLU A 46 25.78 -26.64 -3.12
C GLU A 46 24.61 -26.18 -2.26
N ALA A 47 24.65 -24.93 -1.78
CA ALA A 47 23.56 -24.33 -1.02
C ALA A 47 22.27 -24.24 -1.85
N VAL A 48 22.35 -23.86 -3.13
CA VAL A 48 21.20 -23.84 -4.05
C VAL A 48 20.63 -25.24 -4.26
N LYS A 49 21.48 -26.24 -4.52
CA LYS A 49 21.03 -27.62 -4.75
C LYS A 49 20.32 -28.19 -3.52
N ALA A 50 20.87 -27.95 -2.33
CA ALA A 50 20.26 -28.37 -1.08
C ALA A 50 18.96 -27.61 -0.79
N CYS A 51 18.93 -26.29 -1.03
CA CYS A 51 17.73 -25.47 -0.87
C CYS A 51 16.59 -25.98 -1.76
N ASN A 52 16.87 -26.30 -3.03
CA ASN A 52 15.86 -26.85 -3.94
C ASN A 52 15.36 -28.22 -3.48
N ALA A 53 16.26 -29.12 -3.06
CA ALA A 53 15.85 -30.43 -2.56
C ALA A 53 14.92 -30.35 -1.33
N TYR A 54 15.20 -29.41 -0.41
CA TYR A 54 14.32 -29.16 0.73
C TYR A 54 13.00 -28.52 0.31
N MET A 55 13.00 -27.63 -0.68
CA MET A 55 11.76 -27.08 -1.22
C MET A 55 10.91 -28.18 -1.86
N ASP A 56 11.49 -29.04 -2.69
CA ASP A 56 10.76 -30.16 -3.33
C ASP A 56 10.16 -31.11 -2.28
N GLU A 57 10.90 -31.39 -1.20
CA GLU A 57 10.41 -32.19 -0.05
C GLU A 57 9.23 -31.50 0.66
N ILE A 58 9.32 -30.18 0.86
CA ILE A 58 8.26 -29.39 1.50
C ILE A 58 7.05 -29.22 0.57
N GLU A 59 7.24 -29.12 -0.75
CA GLU A 59 6.16 -28.97 -1.73
C GLU A 59 5.20 -30.19 -1.70
N GLY A 60 5.71 -31.37 -1.34
CA GLY A 60 4.91 -32.57 -1.09
C GLY A 60 4.18 -32.59 0.27
N VAL A 61 4.61 -31.77 1.23
CA VAL A 61 4.15 -31.80 2.64
C VAL A 61 3.37 -30.53 3.03
N GLY A 62 3.49 -29.42 2.30
CA GLY A 62 2.86 -28.13 2.63
C GLY A 62 2.92 -27.12 1.49
N LYS A 63 2.39 -25.91 1.70
CA LYS A 63 2.44 -24.82 0.71
C LYS A 63 3.66 -23.95 0.97
N ILE A 64 4.55 -23.87 -0.02
CA ILE A 64 5.70 -22.96 -0.01
C ILE A 64 5.19 -21.54 -0.27
N ASN A 65 5.64 -20.56 0.53
CA ASN A 65 5.24 -19.15 0.46
C ASN A 65 3.74 -18.92 0.69
N GLN A 66 3.25 -19.14 1.92
CA GLN A 66 1.98 -18.54 2.33
C GLN A 66 2.27 -17.19 2.98
N LEU A 67 1.56 -16.16 2.53
CA LEU A 67 1.55 -14.87 3.18
C LEU A 67 0.09 -14.42 3.27
N PRO A 68 -0.54 -14.55 4.46
CA PRO A 68 -1.86 -14.00 4.68
C PRO A 68 -1.89 -12.51 4.36
N PHE A 69 -2.97 -12.06 3.73
CA PHE A 69 -3.10 -10.66 3.32
C PHE A 69 -3.06 -9.69 4.50
N ASP A 70 -3.55 -10.07 5.68
CA ASP A 70 -3.50 -9.23 6.88
C ASP A 70 -2.09 -9.05 7.44
N GLU A 71 -1.25 -10.09 7.44
CA GLU A 71 0.17 -9.98 7.74
C GLU A 71 0.86 -9.00 6.78
N LEU A 72 0.62 -9.13 5.47
CA LEU A 72 1.15 -8.20 4.47
C LEU A 72 0.69 -6.75 4.70
N VAL A 73 -0.58 -6.55 5.06
CA VAL A 73 -1.12 -5.23 5.38
C VAL A 73 -0.43 -4.64 6.61
N GLN A 74 -0.22 -5.43 7.66
CA GLN A 74 0.48 -4.97 8.85
C GLN A 74 1.90 -4.52 8.52
N GLU A 75 2.67 -5.36 7.83
CA GLU A 75 4.04 -5.04 7.39
C GLU A 75 4.07 -3.77 6.53
N TYR A 76 3.13 -3.65 5.58
CA TYR A 76 3.04 -2.47 4.72
C TYR A 76 2.69 -1.21 5.50
N VAL A 77 1.77 -1.28 6.47
CA VAL A 77 1.38 -0.14 7.31
C VAL A 77 2.55 0.33 8.18
N GLU A 78 3.29 -0.59 8.78
CA GLU A 78 4.51 -0.29 9.56
C GLU A 78 5.55 0.40 8.65
N TRP A 79 5.85 -0.19 7.50
CA TRP A 79 6.76 0.38 6.51
C TRP A 79 6.32 1.77 6.00
N TYR A 80 5.02 1.95 5.76
CA TYR A 80 4.45 3.21 5.26
C TYR A 80 4.48 4.32 6.31
N SER A 81 4.23 3.97 7.58
CA SER A 81 4.15 4.92 8.70
C SER A 81 5.46 5.67 8.94
N ALA A 82 6.60 4.99 8.81
CA ALA A 82 7.92 5.60 8.98
C ALA A 82 8.29 6.58 7.86
N ARG A 83 7.55 6.60 6.74
CA ARG A 83 7.93 7.32 5.51
C ARG A 83 6.91 8.37 5.06
N ARG A 84 5.71 8.38 5.63
CA ARG A 84 4.58 9.16 5.11
C ARG A 84 3.87 9.92 6.21
N LYS A 85 3.29 11.07 5.84
CA LYS A 85 2.56 11.94 6.76
C LYS A 85 1.38 11.19 7.42
N ALA A 86 1.04 11.58 8.65
CA ALA A 86 -0.03 10.97 9.43
C ALA A 86 -1.40 10.98 8.71
N SER A 87 -1.69 12.02 7.91
CA SER A 87 -2.94 12.10 7.12
C SER A 87 -3.03 11.03 6.03
N SER A 88 -1.92 10.72 5.37
CA SER A 88 -1.82 9.65 4.37
C SER A 88 -1.92 8.28 5.05
N LEU A 89 -1.26 8.09 6.19
CA LEU A 89 -1.35 6.86 6.98
C LEU A 89 -2.79 6.60 7.47
N LYS A 90 -3.48 7.64 7.95
CA LYS A 90 -4.90 7.56 8.32
C LYS A 90 -5.74 7.10 7.14
N SER A 91 -5.53 7.71 5.97
CA SER A 91 -6.24 7.30 4.75
C SER A 91 -6.00 5.82 4.43
N LEU A 92 -4.74 5.36 4.43
CA LEU A 92 -4.38 3.96 4.22
C LEU A 92 -5.12 3.04 5.19
N LYS A 93 -4.99 3.30 6.51
CA LYS A 93 -5.63 2.48 7.56
C LYS A 93 -7.15 2.42 7.42
N THR A 94 -7.81 3.53 7.09
CA THR A 94 -9.26 3.55 6.86
C THR A 94 -9.66 2.63 5.71
N HIS A 95 -8.94 2.69 4.58
CA HIS A 95 -9.29 1.86 3.41
C HIS A 95 -8.95 0.39 3.65
N THR A 96 -7.81 0.09 4.30
CA THR A 96 -7.43 -1.29 4.63
C THR A 96 -8.40 -1.91 5.62
N ASN A 97 -8.68 -1.25 6.74
CA ASN A 97 -9.43 -1.86 7.84
C ASN A 97 -10.91 -2.01 7.54
N ASN A 98 -11.49 -1.04 6.83
CA ASN A 98 -12.93 -1.04 6.58
C ASN A 98 -13.32 -1.80 5.30
N HIS A 99 -12.37 -2.03 4.37
CA HIS A 99 -12.71 -2.57 3.05
C HIS A 99 -11.82 -3.71 2.59
N LEU A 100 -10.49 -3.57 2.64
CA LEU A 100 -9.60 -4.61 2.13
C LEU A 100 -9.52 -5.82 3.07
N LEU A 101 -9.28 -5.60 4.36
CA LEU A 101 -9.20 -6.68 5.35
C LEU A 101 -10.51 -7.47 5.46
N PRO A 102 -11.71 -6.85 5.53
CA PRO A 102 -12.96 -7.61 5.59
C PRO A 102 -13.22 -8.56 4.42
N PHE A 103 -12.53 -8.38 3.28
CA PHE A 103 -12.65 -9.25 2.12
C PHE A 103 -11.46 -10.21 1.96
N PHE A 104 -10.23 -9.70 2.08
CA PHE A 104 -9.02 -10.43 1.72
C PHE A 104 -8.28 -11.03 2.92
N LYS A 105 -8.64 -10.72 4.17
CA LYS A 105 -7.84 -11.00 5.39
C LYS A 105 -7.09 -12.34 5.38
N SER A 106 -7.81 -13.46 5.23
CA SER A 106 -7.26 -14.82 5.28
C SER A 106 -6.84 -15.37 3.92
N MET A 107 -6.94 -14.59 2.84
CA MET A 107 -6.45 -14.99 1.53
C MET A 107 -4.93 -14.97 1.52
N ASP A 108 -4.36 -16.01 0.93
CA ASP A 108 -2.93 -16.10 0.70
C ASP A 108 -2.56 -15.27 -0.54
N VAL A 109 -1.68 -14.29 -0.35
CA VAL A 109 -1.26 -13.31 -1.35
C VAL A 109 -0.70 -13.98 -2.62
N PHE A 110 0.00 -15.10 -2.48
CA PHE A 110 0.57 -15.83 -3.63
C PHE A 110 -0.47 -16.59 -4.44
N ASN A 111 -1.64 -16.87 -3.84
CA ASN A 111 -2.75 -17.58 -4.45
C ASN A 111 -3.89 -16.65 -4.88
N MET A 112 -3.77 -15.33 -4.65
CA MET A 112 -4.75 -14.36 -5.11
C MET A 112 -4.83 -14.34 -6.64
N THR A 113 -6.05 -14.33 -7.17
CA THR A 113 -6.30 -14.32 -8.61
C THR A 113 -6.92 -13.00 -9.07
N THR A 114 -6.91 -12.74 -10.37
CA THR A 114 -7.64 -11.62 -10.98
C THR A 114 -9.15 -11.72 -10.70
N GLN A 115 -9.70 -12.93 -10.62
CA GLN A 115 -11.12 -13.15 -10.28
C GLN A 115 -11.46 -12.68 -8.88
N ASP A 116 -10.55 -12.81 -7.91
CA ASP A 116 -10.79 -12.33 -6.53
C ASP A 116 -10.86 -10.80 -6.49
N ILE A 117 -10.01 -10.13 -7.27
CA ILE A 117 -10.04 -8.67 -7.41
C ILE A 117 -11.33 -8.21 -8.10
N MET A 118 -11.75 -8.88 -9.18
CA MET A 118 -13.00 -8.56 -9.88
C MET A 118 -14.23 -8.77 -8.98
N LYS A 119 -14.28 -9.86 -8.21
CA LYS A 119 -15.34 -10.11 -7.21
C LYS A 119 -15.39 -8.99 -6.17
N PHE A 120 -14.23 -8.56 -5.68
CA PHE A 120 -14.13 -7.44 -4.75
C PHE A 120 -14.64 -6.13 -5.38
N GLN A 121 -14.20 -5.79 -6.59
CA GLN A 121 -14.65 -4.58 -7.29
C GLN A 121 -16.16 -4.60 -7.52
N ASN A 122 -16.71 -5.72 -8.02
CA ASN A 122 -18.15 -5.88 -8.23
C ASN A 122 -18.96 -5.73 -6.93
N LYS A 123 -18.44 -6.22 -5.80
CA LYS A 123 -19.05 -6.00 -4.49
C LYS A 123 -19.05 -4.52 -4.12
N LYS A 124 -17.92 -3.83 -4.29
CA LYS A 124 -17.77 -2.41 -3.93
C LYS A 124 -18.52 -1.46 -4.86
N MET A 125 -18.72 -1.80 -6.12
CA MET A 125 -19.54 -1.04 -7.06
C MET A 125 -21.03 -1.03 -6.69
N LYS A 126 -21.50 -2.05 -5.95
CA LYS A 126 -22.87 -2.12 -5.44
C LYS A 126 -23.07 -1.33 -4.13
N GLU A 127 -21.98 -0.88 -3.51
CA GLU A 127 -22.01 -0.05 -2.31
C GLU A 127 -22.08 1.44 -2.73
N ALA A 128 -22.78 2.27 -1.97
CA ALA A 128 -22.96 3.70 -2.27
C ALA A 128 -21.71 4.54 -1.93
N HIS A 129 -20.60 4.28 -2.63
CA HIS A 129 -19.34 5.01 -2.50
C HIS A 129 -19.07 5.91 -3.70
N SER A 130 -18.36 7.02 -3.48
CA SER A 130 -17.94 7.87 -4.58
C SER A 130 -16.88 7.18 -5.44
N GLY A 131 -16.86 7.46 -6.74
CA GLY A 131 -15.87 6.87 -7.64
C GLY A 131 -14.42 7.17 -7.24
N GLU A 132 -14.15 8.35 -6.67
CA GLU A 132 -12.81 8.72 -6.18
C GLU A 132 -12.39 7.85 -4.99
N TYR A 133 -13.35 7.53 -4.09
CA TYR A 133 -13.10 6.67 -2.95
C TYR A 133 -12.78 5.24 -3.39
N LEU A 134 -13.54 4.70 -4.35
CA LEU A 134 -13.28 3.39 -4.94
C LEU A 134 -11.91 3.36 -5.65
N LYS A 135 -11.61 4.37 -6.47
CA LYS A 135 -10.31 4.48 -7.15
C LYS A 135 -9.14 4.50 -6.19
N LYS A 136 -9.26 5.26 -5.09
CA LYS A 136 -8.24 5.34 -4.05
C LYS A 136 -8.07 4.02 -3.29
N MET A 137 -9.17 3.31 -3.03
CA MET A 137 -9.15 1.97 -2.43
C MET A 137 -8.35 0.98 -3.27
N HIS A 138 -8.55 0.98 -4.59
CA HIS A 138 -7.80 0.14 -5.51
C HIS A 138 -6.31 0.51 -5.56
N VAL A 139 -5.98 1.81 -5.56
CA VAL A 139 -4.58 2.28 -5.51
C VAL A 139 -3.85 1.76 -4.26
N PHE A 140 -4.52 1.73 -3.11
CA PHE A 140 -3.93 1.14 -1.90
C PHE A 140 -3.71 -0.36 -2.03
N LEU A 141 -4.68 -1.10 -2.57
CA LEU A 141 -4.53 -2.54 -2.83
C LEU A 141 -3.34 -2.84 -3.76
N VAL A 142 -3.23 -2.08 -4.87
CA VAL A 142 -2.09 -2.16 -5.79
C VAL A 142 -0.78 -1.89 -5.06
N SER A 143 -0.72 -0.87 -4.20
CA SER A 143 0.49 -0.51 -3.46
C SER A 143 0.91 -1.58 -2.46
N ILE A 144 -0.06 -2.22 -1.79
CA ILE A 144 0.17 -3.33 -0.86
C ILE A 144 0.74 -4.55 -1.61
N LEU A 145 0.15 -4.92 -2.74
CA LEU A 145 0.67 -6.04 -3.55
C LEU A 145 2.02 -5.73 -4.21
N ASN A 146 2.29 -4.47 -4.57
CA ASN A 146 3.62 -4.05 -5.03
C ASN A 146 4.67 -4.16 -3.91
N HIS A 147 4.28 -3.97 -2.64
CA HIS A 147 5.17 -4.25 -1.51
C HIS A 147 5.51 -5.74 -1.45
N ALA A 148 4.53 -6.63 -1.65
CA ALA A 148 4.78 -8.07 -1.75
C ALA A 148 5.67 -8.43 -2.94
N MET A 149 5.52 -7.79 -4.10
CA MET A 149 6.43 -8.00 -5.23
C MET A 149 7.88 -7.66 -4.88
N LYS A 150 8.08 -6.59 -4.11
CA LYS A 150 9.41 -6.08 -3.79
C LYS A 150 10.11 -6.84 -2.67
N TYR A 151 9.38 -7.32 -1.67
CA TYR A 151 9.95 -7.87 -0.44
C TYR A 151 9.60 -9.33 -0.17
N HIS A 152 8.64 -9.89 -0.93
CA HIS A 152 8.17 -11.28 -0.79
C HIS A 152 8.20 -12.05 -2.11
N ASP A 153 8.87 -11.51 -3.14
CA ASP A 153 9.01 -12.17 -4.46
C ASP A 153 7.67 -12.57 -5.11
N LEU A 154 6.58 -11.84 -4.81
CA LEU A 154 5.32 -12.02 -5.53
C LEU A 154 5.57 -11.76 -7.02
N LYS A 155 5.36 -12.79 -7.85
CA LYS A 155 5.69 -12.74 -9.29
C LYS A 155 4.94 -11.64 -10.03
N GLN A 156 3.70 -11.38 -9.64
CA GLN A 156 2.82 -10.46 -10.35
C GLN A 156 1.75 -9.86 -9.44
N ASN A 157 1.50 -8.57 -9.61
CA ASN A 157 0.41 -7.88 -8.93
C ASN A 157 -0.90 -8.05 -9.70
N VAL A 158 -1.74 -8.96 -9.24
CA VAL A 158 -3.06 -9.24 -9.85
C VAL A 158 -4.02 -8.05 -9.79
N ALA A 159 -3.91 -7.16 -8.81
CA ALA A 159 -4.74 -5.95 -8.77
C ALA A 159 -4.36 -4.97 -9.89
N SER A 160 -3.06 -4.83 -10.16
CA SER A 160 -2.58 -3.99 -11.28
C SER A 160 -3.04 -4.53 -12.64
N LEU A 161 -3.12 -5.85 -12.80
CA LEU A 161 -3.59 -6.48 -14.04
C LEU A 161 -5.07 -6.22 -14.32
N VAL A 162 -5.91 -6.27 -13.29
CA VAL A 162 -7.35 -6.03 -13.44
C VAL A 162 -7.62 -4.56 -13.79
N GLY A 163 -6.77 -3.66 -13.31
CA GLY A 163 -6.98 -2.22 -13.50
C GLY A 163 -8.00 -1.65 -12.52
N ASN A 164 -8.08 -0.33 -12.50
CA ASN A 164 -8.90 0.40 -11.53
C ASN A 164 -10.39 0.31 -11.88
N PHE A 165 -11.26 0.71 -10.95
CA PHE A 165 -12.69 0.83 -11.16
C PHE A 165 -13.01 1.71 -12.37
N GLU A 166 -13.74 1.13 -13.33
CA GLU A 166 -14.29 1.83 -14.50
C GLU A 166 -15.54 2.61 -14.09
N ILE A 167 -15.32 3.75 -13.43
CA ILE A 167 -16.39 4.63 -12.96
C ILE A 167 -16.06 6.09 -13.24
N GLU A 168 -17.07 6.82 -13.74
CA GLU A 168 -16.98 8.26 -13.89
C GLU A 168 -16.93 8.95 -12.53
N THR A 169 -15.92 9.78 -12.36
CA THR A 169 -15.78 10.64 -11.19
C THR A 169 -16.23 12.04 -11.58
N GLN A 170 -17.49 12.38 -11.30
CA GLN A 170 -17.97 13.75 -11.47
C GLN A 170 -17.31 14.65 -10.43
N LYS A 171 -16.27 15.36 -10.84
CA LYS A 171 -15.68 16.42 -10.03
C LYS A 171 -16.59 17.63 -10.17
N ARG A 172 -17.61 17.75 -9.31
CA ARG A 172 -18.43 18.96 -9.25
C ARG A 172 -17.54 20.11 -8.77
N LEU A 173 -17.07 20.92 -9.72
CA LEU A 173 -16.37 22.16 -9.45
C LEU A 173 -17.41 23.24 -9.16
N ASN A 174 -17.97 23.21 -7.96
CA ASN A 174 -18.75 24.34 -7.48
C ASN A 174 -17.77 25.45 -7.11
N TYR A 175 -17.87 26.59 -7.78
CA TYR A 175 -17.08 27.78 -7.49
C TYR A 175 -17.99 28.97 -7.21
N TRP A 176 -17.44 29.95 -6.50
CA TRP A 176 -18.15 31.16 -6.13
C TRP A 176 -17.85 32.26 -7.14
N THR A 177 -18.87 32.97 -7.60
CA THR A 177 -18.67 34.26 -8.27
C THR A 177 -18.27 35.33 -7.24
N LEU A 178 -17.70 36.43 -7.70
CA LEU A 178 -17.37 37.57 -6.83
C LEU A 178 -18.60 38.09 -6.08
N GLU A 179 -19.74 38.16 -6.76
CA GLU A 179 -21.00 38.62 -6.17
C GLU A 179 -21.47 37.68 -5.05
N GLN A 180 -21.50 36.36 -5.32
CA GLN A 180 -21.84 35.36 -4.31
C GLN A 180 -20.89 35.45 -3.11
N PHE A 181 -19.57 35.61 -3.35
CA PHE A 181 -18.60 35.70 -2.28
C PHE A 181 -18.84 36.94 -1.41
N ASN A 182 -19.10 38.10 -2.02
CA ASN A 182 -19.37 39.33 -1.28
C ASN A 182 -20.65 39.21 -0.44
N GLN A 183 -21.70 38.56 -0.95
CA GLN A 183 -22.91 38.28 -0.17
C GLN A 183 -22.59 37.47 1.08
N PHE A 184 -21.83 36.37 0.96
CA PHE A 184 -21.37 35.58 2.11
C PHE A 184 -20.47 36.37 3.06
N HIS A 185 -19.50 37.11 2.52
CA HIS A 185 -18.53 37.88 3.31
C HIS A 185 -19.21 38.94 4.18
N ASN A 186 -20.26 39.58 3.65
CA ASN A 186 -21.06 40.57 4.37
C ASN A 186 -21.84 39.97 5.55
N MET A 187 -22.21 38.68 5.49
CA MET A 187 -22.91 37.97 6.57
C MET A 187 -21.97 37.53 7.71
N LEU A 188 -20.65 37.63 7.54
CA LEU A 188 -19.71 37.18 8.57
C LEU A 188 -19.74 38.10 9.80
N PRO A 189 -19.88 37.56 11.02
CA PRO A 189 -20.11 38.34 12.23
C PRO A 189 -18.87 39.06 12.76
N ASN A 190 -17.65 38.56 12.49
CA ASN A 190 -16.42 39.11 13.07
C ASN A 190 -15.32 39.38 12.04
N ILE A 191 -14.42 40.30 12.40
CA ILE A 191 -13.32 40.75 11.54
C ILE A 191 -12.33 39.63 11.21
N GLN A 192 -12.07 38.71 12.15
CA GLN A 192 -11.14 37.59 11.94
C GLN A 192 -11.61 36.66 10.81
N GLN A 193 -12.89 36.30 10.81
CA GLN A 193 -13.50 35.50 9.74
C GLN A 193 -13.50 36.27 8.41
N LYS A 194 -13.86 37.56 8.44
CA LYS A 194 -13.82 38.42 7.25
C LYS A 194 -12.45 38.45 6.60
N VAL A 195 -11.38 38.64 7.38
CA VAL A 195 -10.00 38.64 6.89
C VAL A 195 -9.62 37.25 6.37
N PHE A 196 -9.88 36.19 7.14
CA PHE A 196 -9.54 34.82 6.75
C PHE A 196 -10.18 34.41 5.42
N PHE A 197 -11.48 34.64 5.24
CA PHE A 197 -12.18 34.30 4.00
C PHE A 197 -11.82 35.23 2.85
N LYS A 198 -11.52 36.52 3.11
CA LYS A 198 -11.04 37.43 2.06
C LYS A 198 -9.70 36.98 1.53
N LEU A 199 -8.74 36.65 2.39
CA LEU A 199 -7.43 36.13 2.00
C LEU A 199 -7.56 34.82 1.21
N LEU A 200 -8.43 33.90 1.63
CA LEU A 200 -8.71 32.66 0.90
C LEU A 200 -9.18 32.93 -0.54
N PHE A 201 -10.06 33.91 -0.70
CA PHE A 201 -10.65 34.24 -1.99
C PHE A 201 -9.69 35.00 -2.91
N THR A 202 -8.88 35.93 -2.36
CA THR A 202 -8.05 36.83 -3.18
C THR A 202 -6.65 36.31 -3.44
N SER A 203 -6.02 35.62 -2.48
CA SER A 203 -4.61 35.18 -2.61
C SER A 203 -4.45 33.85 -3.36
N GLY A 204 -5.52 33.04 -3.44
CA GLY A 204 -5.43 31.67 -3.94
C GLY A 204 -4.66 30.70 -3.01
N ALA A 205 -4.22 31.17 -1.83
CA ALA A 205 -3.53 30.34 -0.85
C ALA A 205 -4.46 29.27 -0.26
N ARG A 206 -3.88 28.12 0.10
CA ARG A 206 -4.62 27.05 0.78
C ARG A 206 -4.95 27.48 2.20
N LYS A 207 -6.09 27.01 2.72
CA LYS A 207 -6.51 27.27 4.11
C LYS A 207 -5.45 27.00 5.18
N GLY A 208 -4.57 26.03 4.95
CA GLY A 208 -3.49 25.68 5.87
C GLY A 208 -2.35 26.69 5.84
N GLU A 209 -2.08 27.27 4.68
CA GLU A 209 -1.06 28.31 4.49
C GLU A 209 -1.51 29.60 5.19
N ILE A 210 -2.76 30.03 4.97
CA ILE A 210 -3.32 31.21 5.63
C ILE A 210 -3.35 31.08 7.15
N ARG A 211 -3.67 29.88 7.66
CA ARG A 211 -3.68 29.63 9.12
C ARG A 211 -2.27 29.63 9.73
N ALA A 212 -1.24 29.38 8.93
CA ALA A 212 0.14 29.36 9.37
C ALA A 212 0.84 30.72 9.20
N LEU A 213 0.20 31.71 8.57
CA LEU A 213 0.74 33.04 8.39
C LEU A 213 1.10 33.69 9.73
N THR A 214 2.28 34.28 9.75
CA THR A 214 2.80 35.12 10.82
C THR A 214 3.07 36.52 10.27
N TRP A 215 3.32 37.49 11.16
CA TRP A 215 3.66 38.85 10.73
C TRP A 215 5.00 38.91 9.97
N ASP A 216 5.90 37.96 10.22
CA ASP A 216 7.19 37.86 9.53
C ASP A 216 7.05 37.42 8.05
N ASP A 217 5.90 36.86 7.67
CA ASP A 217 5.61 36.44 6.30
C ASP A 217 5.05 37.57 5.42
N ILE A 218 4.83 38.77 5.98
CA ILE A 218 4.19 39.90 5.29
C ILE A 218 5.20 41.00 5.05
N ASN A 219 5.56 41.22 3.77
CA ASN A 219 6.34 42.36 3.35
C ASN A 219 5.41 43.50 2.91
N PHE A 220 5.56 44.68 3.50
CA PHE A 220 4.84 45.90 3.14
C PHE A 220 5.69 46.89 2.33
N ASP A 221 6.99 46.62 2.15
CA ASP A 221 7.95 47.56 1.59
C ASP A 221 8.21 47.35 0.07
N ASP A 222 7.62 46.32 -0.52
CA ASP A 222 7.69 46.07 -1.97
C ASP A 222 6.41 46.58 -2.66
N ASP A 223 6.48 47.78 -3.25
CA ASP A 223 5.53 48.32 -4.24
C ASP A 223 5.98 48.00 -5.68
#